data_AF-A0A2G9ULE3-F1
#
_entry.id   AF-A0A2G9ULE3-F1
#
_cell.length_a   1.000
_cell.length_b   1.000
_cell.length_c   1.000
_cell.angle_alpha   90.00
_cell.angle_beta   90.00
_cell.angle_gamma   90.00
#
_symmetry.space_group_name_H-M   'P 1'
#
loop_
_entity.id
_entity.type
_entity.pdbx_description
1 polymer ?
#
loop_
_entity_poly.entity_id
_entity_poly.type
_entity_poly.pdbx_seq_one_letter_code
_entity_poly.pdbx_strand_id
1 'polypeptide(L)' 'MDSPEYASEMLHRLDEEGSHYGLTINTSKTKVMRNPVSSSTPVLLKGIPIDNVDEYVYLKNDLAGELARRFEAGWAAFPL' A
#
# COMPACT_ATOMS: atom_id res chain seq x y z
N MET A 1 -0.96 -19.64 6.43
CA MET A 1 -0.60 -18.78 7.57
C MET A 1 -1.02 -17.37 7.18
N ASP A 2 -2.34 -17.16 7.04
CA ASP A 2 -2.97 -15.90 6.60
C ASP A 2 -3.97 -15.50 7.69
N SER A 3 -3.44 -15.06 8.83
CA SER A 3 -4.24 -14.70 9.99
C SER A 3 -4.27 -13.16 10.11
N PRO A 4 -5.45 -12.53 10.21
CA PRO A 4 -5.56 -11.07 10.37
C PRO A 4 -4.82 -10.53 11.60
N GLU A 5 -4.61 -11.37 12.61
CA GLU A 5 -3.80 -11.08 13.79
C GLU A 5 -2.33 -10.85 13.43
N TYR A 6 -1.77 -11.67 12.53
CA TYR A 6 -0.42 -11.48 12.01
C TYR A 6 -0.28 -10.16 11.21
N ALA A 7 -1.29 -9.82 10.40
CA ALA A 7 -1.32 -8.53 9.71
C ALA A 7 -1.37 -7.34 10.68
N SER A 8 -2.08 -7.49 11.80
CA SER A 8 -2.13 -6.48 12.87
C SER A 8 -0.75 -6.31 13.51
N GLU A 9 -0.07 -7.42 13.83
CA GLU A 9 1.30 -7.40 14.37
C GLU A 9 2.28 -6.73 13.40
N MET A 10 2.22 -7.05 12.11
CA MET A 10 3.07 -6.42 11.09
C MET A 10 2.84 -4.90 11.02
N LEU A 11 1.59 -4.44 11.02
CA LEU A 11 1.27 -3.01 11.01
C LEU A 11 1.75 -2.31 12.27
N HIS A 12 1.61 -2.95 13.43
CA HIS A 12 2.13 -2.44 14.70
C HIS A 12 3.63 -2.24 14.66
N ARG A 13 4.39 -3.26 14.23
CA ARG A 13 5.85 -3.17 14.10
C ARG A 13 6.28 -2.09 13.11
N LEU A 14 5.57 -1.97 11.98
CA LEU A 14 5.87 -0.93 10.99
C LEU A 14 5.63 0.48 11.55
N ASP A 15 4.54 0.68 12.30
CA ASP A 15 4.24 1.97 12.93
C ASP A 15 5.24 2.32 14.05
N GLU A 16 5.65 1.33 14.85
CA GLU A 16 6.69 1.49 15.87
C GLU A 16 8.03 1.89 15.26
N GLU A 17 8.51 1.16 14.25
CA GLU A 17 9.76 1.47 13.57
C GLU A 17 9.71 2.82 12.84
N GLY A 18 8.59 3.13 12.17
CA GLY A 18 8.39 4.41 11.52
C GLY A 18 8.41 5.59 12.51
N SER A 19 7.86 5.39 13.70
CA SER A 19 7.79 6.41 14.74
C SER A 19 9.18 6.86 15.22
N HIS A 20 10.19 5.97 15.18
CA HIS A 20 11.59 6.34 15.46
C HIS A 20 12.14 7.40 14.49
N TYR A 21 11.56 7.52 13.30
CA TYR A 21 11.92 8.50 12.28
C TYR A 21 10.86 9.60 12.10
N GLY A 22 9.89 9.71 13.02
CA GLY A 22 8.81 10.70 12.95
C GLY A 22 7.74 10.38 11.89
N LEU A 23 7.68 9.15 11.41
CA LEU A 23 6.61 8.67 10.52
C LEU A 23 5.48 8.06 11.34
N THR A 24 4.24 8.21 10.88
CA THR A 24 3.06 7.63 11.53
C THR A 24 2.10 7.12 10.47
N ILE A 25 1.53 5.93 10.70
CA ILE A 25 0.55 5.38 9.78
C ILE A 25 -0.77 6.14 9.93
N ASN A 26 -1.28 6.66 8.81
CA ASN A 26 -2.58 7.30 8.76
C ASN A 26 -3.68 6.25 8.51
N THR A 27 -4.37 5.85 9.57
CA THR A 27 -5.43 4.81 9.52
C THR A 27 -6.60 5.15 8.59
N SER A 28 -6.87 6.44 8.33
CA SER A 28 -7.92 6.83 7.36
C SER A 28 -7.52 6.51 5.91
N LYS A 29 -6.22 6.48 5.59
CA LYS A 29 -5.67 6.19 4.26
C LYS A 29 -5.22 4.74 4.09
N THR A 30 -4.94 4.04 5.19
CA THR A 30 -4.58 2.62 5.16
C THR A 30 -5.84 1.78 5.01
N LYS A 31 -5.80 0.76 4.16
CA LYS A 31 -6.91 -0.17 3.88
C LYS A 31 -6.40 -1.61 3.82
N VAL A 32 -7.27 -2.56 4.11
CA VAL A 32 -7.01 -4.00 4.00
C VAL A 32 -7.76 -4.56 2.81
N MET A 33 -7.07 -5.30 1.96
CA MET A 33 -7.69 -6.11 0.91
C MET A 33 -7.60 -7.57 1.33
N ARG A 34 -8.71 -8.30 1.26
CA ARG A 34 -8.79 -9.69 1.72
C ARG A 34 -9.04 -10.64 0.57
N ASN A 35 -8.41 -11.81 0.65
CA ASN A 35 -8.77 -12.95 -0.19
C ASN A 35 -10.12 -13.51 0.31
N PRO A 36 -11.06 -13.92 -0.57
CA PRO A 36 -12.34 -14.52 -0.18
C PRO A 36 -12.27 -15.69 0.82
N VAL A 37 -11.15 -16.41 0.90
CA VAL A 37 -10.95 -17.52 1.84
C VAL A 37 -10.30 -17.12 3.17
N SER A 38 -9.96 -15.84 3.35
CA SER A 38 -9.36 -15.31 4.58
C SER A 38 -10.40 -15.12 5.67
N SER A 39 -9.96 -15.18 6.93
CA SER A 39 -10.80 -14.86 8.09
C SER A 39 -11.37 -13.43 8.01
N SER A 40 -12.57 -13.24 8.53
CA SER A 40 -13.22 -11.95 8.67
C SER A 40 -12.70 -11.13 9.87
N THR A 41 -11.80 -11.69 10.69
CA THR A 41 -11.25 -10.98 11.86
C THR A 41 -10.68 -9.61 11.45
N PRO A 42 -11.02 -8.52 12.15
CA PRO A 42 -10.46 -7.20 11.88
C PRO A 42 -8.94 -7.18 11.99
N VAL A 43 -8.29 -6.44 11.09
CA VAL A 43 -6.90 -6.05 11.26
C VAL A 43 -6.88 -4.76 12.07
N LEU A 44 -6.08 -4.72 13.12
CA LEU A 44 -6.03 -3.63 14.08
C LEU A 44 -4.67 -2.92 14.04
N LEU A 45 -4.69 -1.60 14.20
CA LEU A 45 -3.52 -0.80 14.54
C LEU A 45 -3.85 0.04 15.77
N LYS A 46 -3.15 -0.19 16.88
CA LYS A 46 -3.39 0.48 18.19
C LYS A 46 -4.84 0.35 18.66
N GLY A 47 -5.46 -0.81 18.40
CA GLY A 47 -6.86 -1.08 18.70
C GLY A 47 -7.87 -0.46 17.74
N ILE A 48 -7.41 0.32 16.74
CA ILE A 48 -8.27 0.90 15.71
C ILE A 48 -8.38 -0.08 14.54
N PRO A 49 -9.59 -0.49 14.13
CA PRO A 49 -9.76 -1.35 12.98
C PRO A 49 -9.44 -0.60 11.68
N ILE A 50 -8.73 -1.28 10.78
CA ILE A 50 -8.44 -0.78 9.44
C ILE A 50 -9.58 -1.20 8.50
N ASP A 51 -10.11 -0.26 7.72
CA ASP A 51 -11.21 -0.51 6.80
C ASP A 51 -10.80 -1.51 5.70
N ASN A 52 -11.78 -2.30 5.27
CA ASN A 52 -11.61 -3.24 4.17
C ASN A 52 -12.00 -2.60 2.83
N VAL A 53 -11.32 -3.00 1.77
CA VAL A 53 -11.65 -2.64 0.39
C VAL A 53 -11.64 -3.90 -0.47
N ASP A 54 -12.57 -3.97 -1.42
CA ASP A 54 -12.73 -5.13 -2.30
C ASP A 54 -11.70 -5.12 -3.43
N GLU A 55 -11.29 -3.93 -3.88
CA GLU A 55 -10.32 -3.74 -4.95
C GLU A 55 -9.44 -2.51 -4.74
N TYR A 56 -8.23 -2.57 -5.28
CA TYR A 56 -7.33 -1.43 -5.36
C TYR A 56 -7.33 -0.88 -6.79
N VAL A 57 -8.09 0.19 -7.03
CA VAL A 57 -8.10 0.86 -8.33
C VAL A 57 -6.97 1.90 -8.36
N TYR A 58 -5.89 1.60 -9.08
CA TYR A 58 -4.90 2.62 -9.41
C TYR A 58 -5.54 3.65 -10.34
N LEU A 59 -5.72 4.88 -9.84
CA LEU A 59 -6.28 5.97 -10.63
C LEU A 59 -5.28 6.36 -11.73
N LYS A 60 -5.62 6.10 -12.99
CA LYS A 60 -4.88 6.54 -14.19
C LYS A 60 -3.43 6.02 -14.26
N ASN A 61 -3.27 4.72 -14.49
CA ASN A 61 -2.09 4.27 -15.24
C ASN A 61 -2.23 4.77 -16.68
N ASP A 62 -1.85 6.02 -16.95
CA ASP A 62 -1.44 6.43 -18.29
C ASP A 62 -0.07 5.78 -18.58
N LEU A 63 -0.06 4.44 -18.57
CA LEU A 63 1.14 3.66 -18.83
C LEU A 63 1.69 4.01 -20.20
N ALA A 64 0.80 4.29 -21.17
CA ALA A 64 1.16 4.77 -22.48
C ALA A 64 1.90 6.12 -22.41
N GLY A 65 1.39 7.11 -21.68
CA GLY A 65 2.05 8.41 -21.54
C GLY A 65 3.28 8.40 -20.64
N GLU A 66 3.39 7.51 -19.66
CA GLU A 66 4.63 7.26 -18.91
C GLU A 66 5.70 6.62 -19.80
N LEU A 67 5.34 5.61 -20.60
CA LEU A 67 6.25 4.99 -21.57
C LEU A 67 6.71 6.00 -22.63
N ALA A 68 5.80 6.82 -23.16
CA ALA A 68 6.13 7.88 -24.12
C ALA A 68 7.14 8.88 -23.52
N ARG A 69 6.91 9.38 -22.30
CA ARG A 69 7.86 10.28 -21.62
C ARG A 69 9.23 9.65 -21.41
N ARG A 70 9.29 8.36 -21.09
CA ARG A 70 10.58 7.64 -20.92
C ARG A 70 11.32 7.40 -22.23
N PHE A 71 10.60 7.10 -23.31
CA PHE A 71 11.20 7.01 -24.65
C PHE A 71 11.81 8.34 -25.05
N GLU A 72 11.05 9.43 -24.97
CA GLU A 72 11.55 10.78 -25.30
C GLU A 72 12.77 11.17 -24.45
N ALA A 73 12.71 10.92 -23.14
CA ALA A 73 13.86 11.19 -22.26
C ALA A 73 15.09 10.34 -22.61
N GLY A 74 14.89 9.09 -23.02
CA GLY A 74 15.97 8.20 -23.47
C GLY A 74 16.62 8.69 -24.76
N TRP A 75 15.82 9.09 -25.76
CA TRP A 75 16.34 9.65 -27.02
C TRP A 75 17.06 10.99 -26.80
N ALA A 76 16.56 11.84 -25.91
CA ALA A 76 17.21 13.10 -25.56
C ALA A 76 18.57 12.90 -24.84
N ALA A 77 18.73 11.81 -24.08
CA ALA A 77 19.97 11.49 -23.37
C ALA A 77 21.05 10.86 -24.27
N PHE A 78 20.64 10.25 -25.39
CA PHE A 78 21.54 9.66 -26.39
C PHE A 78 21.23 10.18 -27.80
N PRO A 79 21.50 11.46 -28.07
CA PRO A 79 21.38 11.98 -29.43
C PRO A 79 22.41 11.29 -30.34
N LEU A 80 21.95 10.76 -31.47
CA LEU A 80 22.80 10.27 -32.56
C LEU A 80 23.54 11.43 -33.24
#